data_AF-A0A3S9MXQ5-F1
#
_entry.id   AF-A0A3S9MXQ5-F1
#
_cell.length_a   1.000
_cell.length_b   1.000
_cell.length_c   1.000
_cell.angle_alpha   90.00
_cell.angle_beta   90.00
_cell.angle_gamma   90.00
#
_symmetry.space_group_name_H-M   'P 1'
#
loop_
_entity.id
_entity.type
_entity.pdbx_description
1 polymer ?
#
loop_
_entity_poly.entity_id
_entity_poly.type
_entity_poly.pdbx_seq_one_letter_code
_entity_poly.pdbx_strand_id
1 'polypeptide(L)' 'MAQRTRNPYIGAIIAIIMIGFGSFRFYDYFVNGADIPTWRLLIAGALILYGLFVAYTIISQQNNG' A
#
# COMPACT_ATOMS: atom_id res chain seq x y z
N MET A 1 -4.98 -25.44 17.71
CA MET A 1 -5.07 -24.62 16.48
C MET A 1 -3.94 -23.60 16.56
N ALA A 2 -2.92 -23.73 15.73
CA ALA A 2 -1.78 -22.81 15.75
C ALA A 2 -2.26 -21.44 15.28
N GLN A 3 -2.56 -20.56 16.24
CA GLN A 3 -2.80 -19.15 15.99
C GLN A 3 -1.49 -18.60 15.46
N ARG A 4 -1.32 -18.58 14.14
CA ARG A 4 -0.24 -17.84 13.48
C ARG A 4 -0.41 -16.40 13.94
N THR A 5 0.35 -16.00 14.95
CA THR A 5 0.47 -14.63 15.41
C THR A 5 0.95 -13.85 14.19
N ARG A 6 0.01 -13.24 13.47
CA ARG A 6 0.30 -12.55 12.22
C ARG A 6 1.05 -11.30 12.62
N ASN A 7 2.37 -11.35 12.49
CA ASN A 7 3.24 -10.31 13.03
C ASN A 7 2.83 -8.95 12.43
N PRO A 8 2.28 -8.01 13.21
CA PRO A 8 1.68 -6.78 12.67
C PRO A 8 2.69 -5.93 11.89
N TYR A 9 3.96 -6.04 12.25
CA TYR A 9 5.09 -5.43 11.53
C TYR A 9 5.20 -5.89 10.07
N ILE A 10 4.88 -7.14 9.76
CA ILE A 10 4.89 -7.64 8.37
C ILE A 10 3.81 -6.94 7.55
N GLY A 11 2.63 -6.74 8.13
CA GLY A 11 1.55 -6.00 7.48
C GLY A 11 1.94 -4.54 7.21
N ALA A 12 2.66 -3.91 8.15
CA ALA A 12 3.12 -2.53 8.02
C ALA A 12 4.17 -2.39 6.90
N ILE A 13 5.12 -3.33 6.80
CA ILE A 13 6.11 -3.35 5.72
C ILE A 13 5.43 -3.51 4.36
N ILE A 14 4.46 -4.41 4.24
CA ILE A 14 3.70 -4.61 3.00
C ILE A 14 2.93 -3.34 2.61
N ALA A 15 2.30 -2.67 3.58
CA ALA A 15 1.59 -1.42 3.33
C ALA A 15 2.52 -0.32 2.80
N ILE A 16 3.70 -0.15 3.40
CA ILE A 16 4.71 0.83 2.95
C ILE A 16 5.17 0.52 1.51
N ILE A 17 5.42 -0.75 1.20
CA ILE A 17 5.84 -1.16 -0.15
C ILE A 17 4.73 -0.89 -1.18
N MET A 18 3.47 -1.19 -0.85
CA MET A 18 2.33 -0.95 -1.74
C MET A 18 2.11 0.54 -2.02
N ILE A 19 2.17 1.37 -0.97
CA ILE A 19 2.06 2.83 -1.11
C ILE A 19 3.25 3.37 -1.90
N GLY A 20 4.48 2.94 -1.58
CA GLY A 20 5.69 3.38 -2.26
C GLY A 20 5.68 3.03 -3.75
N PHE A 21 5.32 1.80 -4.10
CA PHE A 21 5.24 1.35 -5.50
C PHE A 21 4.18 2.12 -6.30
N GLY A 22 2.99 2.30 -5.74
CA GLY A 22 1.93 3.06 -6.40
C GLY A 22 2.31 4.53 -6.59
N SER A 23 2.85 5.17 -5.55
CA SER A 23 3.30 6.57 -5.59
C SER A 23 4.45 6.77 -6.58
N PHE A 24 5.40 5.83 -6.66
CA PHE A 24 6.47 5.85 -7.66
C PHE A 24 5.92 5.82 -9.09
N ARG A 25 4.87 5.03 -9.34
CA ARG A 25 4.24 4.99 -10.66
C ARG A 25 3.54 6.29 -11.06
N PHE A 26 2.94 6.98 -10.11
CA PHE A 26 2.40 8.32 -10.35
C PHE A 26 3.51 9.35 -10.56
N TYR A 27 4.61 9.27 -9.79
CA TYR A 27 5.77 10.14 -9.99
C TYR A 27 6.34 9.98 -11.40
N ASP A 28 6.51 8.74 -11.87
CA ASP A 28 7.03 8.46 -13.20
C ASP A 28 6.13 9.01 -14.33
N TYR A 29 4.80 8.94 -14.14
CA TYR A 29 3.83 9.51 -15.07
C TYR A 29 3.84 11.05 -15.09
N PHE A 30 3.76 11.67 -13.91
CA PHE A 30 3.61 13.14 -13.80
C PHE A 30 4.92 13.92 -13.91
N VAL A 31 6.04 13.34 -13.48
CA VAL A 31 7.34 14.02 -13.41
C VAL A 31 8.24 13.61 -14.55
N ASN A 32 8.36 12.30 -14.83
CA ASN A 32 9.24 11.81 -15.90
C ASN A 32 8.55 11.78 -17.27
N GLY A 33 7.24 12.05 -17.33
CA GLY A 33 6.47 12.02 -18.57
C GLY A 33 6.40 10.62 -19.20
N ALA A 34 6.55 9.57 -18.40
CA ALA A 34 6.49 8.20 -18.89
C ALA A 34 5.09 7.91 -19.45
N ASP A 35 5.03 7.37 -20.67
CA ASP A 35 3.77 7.01 -21.31
C ASP A 35 3.19 5.74 -20.65
N ILE A 36 2.41 5.96 -19.60
CA ILE A 36 1.80 4.93 -18.78
C ILE A 36 0.30 4.92 -19.06
N PRO A 37 -0.27 3.81 -19.56
CA PRO A 37 -1.69 3.69 -19.79
C PRO A 37 -2.52 4.02 -18.55
N THR A 38 -3.61 4.78 -18.71
CA THR A 38 -4.48 5.25 -17.62
C THR A 38 -5.00 4.13 -16.72
N TRP A 39 -5.26 2.95 -17.26
CA TRP A 39 -5.69 1.79 -16.46
C TRP A 39 -4.62 1.31 -15.47
N ARG A 40 -3.33 1.45 -15.80
CA ARG A 40 -2.22 1.13 -14.88
C ARG A 40 -2.13 2.14 -13.74
N LEU A 41 -2.41 3.41 -14.04
CA LEU A 41 -2.50 4.47 -13.02
C LEU A 41 -3.67 4.23 -12.06
N LEU A 42 -4.83 3.79 -12.56
CA LEU A 42 -5.97 3.41 -11.72
C LEU A 42 -5.62 2.25 -10.78
N ILE A 43 -4.92 1.23 -11.27
CA ILE A 43 -4.46 0.10 -10.44
C ILE A 43 -3.44 0.57 -9.40
N ALA A 44 -2.51 1.45 -9.78
CA ALA A 44 -1.56 2.06 -8.84
C ALA A 44 -2.28 2.86 -7.74
N GLY A 45 -3.32 3.62 -8.10
CA GLY A 45 -4.16 4.34 -7.14
C GLY A 45 -4.89 3.40 -6.18
N ALA A 46 -5.47 2.32 -6.69
CA ALA A 46 -6.11 1.29 -5.87
C ALA A 46 -5.12 0.60 -4.91
N LEU A 47 -3.87 0.35 -5.35
CA LEU A 47 -2.81 -0.20 -4.51
C LEU A 47 -2.44 0.74 -3.35
N ILE A 48 -2.36 2.05 -3.61
CA ILE A 48 -2.10 3.05 -2.55
C ILE A 48 -3.24 3.05 -1.54
N LEU A 49 -4.49 3.10 -2.00
CA LEU A 49 -5.67 3.10 -1.13
C LEU A 49 -5.74 1.82 -0.27
N TYR A 50 -5.46 0.66 -0.87
CA TYR A 50 -5.42 -0.60 -0.13
C TYR A 50 -4.27 -0.64 0.88
N GLY A 51 -3.08 -0.16 0.50
CA GLY A 51 -1.94 -0.04 1.42
C GLY A 51 -2.26 0.86 2.62
N LEU A 52 -2.92 2.01 2.38
CA LEU A 52 -3.40 2.91 3.43
C LEU A 52 -4.45 2.24 4.34
N PHE A 53 -5.40 1.51 3.75
CA PHE A 53 -6.38 0.75 4.52
C PHE A 53 -5.70 -0.29 5.41
N VAL A 54 -4.75 -1.06 4.88
CA VAL A 54 -3.99 -2.05 5.68
C VAL A 54 -3.22 -1.36 6.80
N ALA A 55 -2.51 -0.27 6.52
CA ALA A 55 -1.82 0.51 7.56
C ALA A 55 -2.79 0.98 8.66
N TYR A 56 -3.96 1.51 8.27
CA TYR A 56 -5.00 1.94 9.21
C TYR A 56 -5.54 0.79 10.06
N THR A 57 -5.81 -0.37 9.47
CA THR A 57 -6.29 -1.55 10.22
C THR A 57 -5.25 -2.02 11.24
N ILE A 58 -3.97 -1.95 10.93
CA ILE A 58 -2.89 -2.33 11.84
C ILE A 58 -2.79 -1.33 13.00
N ILE A 59 -2.78 -0.03 12.70
CA ILE A 59 -2.76 1.03 13.72
C ILE A 59 -3.98 0.92 14.63
N SER A 60 -5.17 0.71 14.06
CA SER A 60 -6.43 0.56 14.81
C SER A 60 -6.44 -0.69 15.68
N GLN A 61 -5.89 -1.82 15.22
CA GLN A 61 -5.75 -3.03 16.04
C GLN A 61 -4.73 -2.83 17.17
N GLN A 62 -3.65 -2.09 16.93
CA GLN A 62 -2.62 -1.82 17.93
C GLN A 62 -3.09 -0.86 19.02
N ASN A 63 -4.03 0.06 18.71
CA ASN A 63 -4.57 1.02 19.67
C ASN A 63 -5.74 0.46 20.51
N ASN A 64 -6.36 -0.64 20.08
CA ASN A 64 -7.49 -1.29 20.77
C ASN A 64 -7.08 -2.58 21.51
N GLY A 65 -5.78 -2.89 21.58
CA GLY A 65 -5.22 -4.10 22.18
C GLY A 65 -4.39 -3.82 23.43
#